data_AF-A0A970BT06-F1
#
_entry.id   AF-A0A970BT06-F1
#
_cell.length_a   1.000
_cell.length_b   1.000
_cell.length_c   1.000
_cell.angle_alpha   90.00
_cell.angle_beta   90.00
_cell.angle_gamma   90.00
#
_symmetry.space_group_name_H-M   'P 1'
#
loop_
_entity.id
_entity.type
_entity.pdbx_description
1 polymer ?
#
loop_
_entity_poly.entity_id
_entity_poly.type
_entity_poly.pdbx_seq_one_letter_code
_entity_poly.pdbx_strand_id
1 'polypeptide(L)'
;MQPVSLEDLLEGAVSVERGDGWIKPWRLPFPLLKLFPPDDGIAMRGEDAAGVRLRFTTDSPRLELEVLPVRQPRLFDLTADGQLMRTVTLEPGDSVVVFDDDLSTDDAPLEIWLPNTHPVGLQELRVVAGARLEPVADRRLKWITYGSSISQCGAAHSPARTWPGVVARDR
;
A
#
# COMPACT_ATOMS: atom_id res chain seq x y z
N MET A 1 -22.19 -9.33 7.53
CA MET A 1 -21.00 -8.47 7.71
C MET A 1 -20.92 -7.58 6.47
N GLN A 2 -20.84 -6.25 6.62
CA GLN A 2 -20.59 -5.39 5.46
C GLN A 2 -19.17 -5.71 4.93
N PRO A 3 -18.95 -5.71 3.61
CA PRO A 3 -17.61 -5.82 3.06
C PRO A 3 -16.76 -4.64 3.56
N VAL A 4 -15.53 -4.92 4.00
CA VAL A 4 -14.60 -3.89 4.44
C VAL A 4 -14.18 -3.04 3.24
N SER A 5 -14.27 -1.72 3.36
CA SER A 5 -13.80 -0.81 2.31
C SER A 5 -12.28 -0.77 2.30
N LEU A 6 -11.66 -0.79 1.12
CA LEU A 6 -10.21 -0.57 1.00
C LEU A 6 -9.75 0.76 1.60
N GLU A 7 -10.62 1.78 1.58
CA GLU A 7 -10.32 3.08 2.18
C GLU A 7 -10.17 3.00 3.70
N ASP A 8 -10.91 2.10 4.36
CA ASP A 8 -10.83 1.89 5.81
C ASP A 8 -9.54 1.16 6.21
N LEU A 9 -8.87 0.50 5.25
CA LEU A 9 -7.60 -0.19 5.43
C LEU A 9 -6.39 0.70 5.10
N LEU A 10 -6.60 1.84 4.45
CA LEU A 10 -5.53 2.60 3.81
C LEU A 10 -4.78 3.49 4.81
N GLU A 11 -3.47 3.29 4.91
CA GLU A 11 -2.57 4.06 5.76
C GLU A 11 -1.48 4.76 4.93
N GLY A 12 -1.08 5.96 5.34
CA GLY A 12 -0.01 6.74 4.69
C GLY A 12 -0.42 7.53 3.44
N ALA A 13 -1.68 7.43 2.99
CA ALA A 13 -2.24 8.30 1.97
C ALA A 13 -2.75 9.63 2.57
N VAL A 14 -2.64 10.73 1.83
CA VAL A 14 -3.20 12.05 2.19
C VAL A 14 -4.60 12.21 1.63
N SER A 15 -4.85 11.67 0.44
CA SER A 15 -6.17 11.65 -0.17
C SER A 15 -6.32 10.46 -1.12
N VAL A 16 -7.52 10.28 -1.64
CA VAL A 16 -7.87 9.18 -2.54
C VAL A 16 -8.58 9.75 -3.76
N GLU A 17 -8.11 9.38 -4.96
CA GLU A 17 -8.84 9.54 -6.21
C GLU A 17 -9.73 8.31 -6.44
N ARG A 18 -10.98 8.52 -6.86
CA ARG A 18 -11.95 7.45 -7.08
C ARG A 18 -12.33 7.40 -8.55
N GLY A 19 -12.39 6.21 -9.10
CA GLY A 19 -12.97 5.94 -10.41
C GLY A 19 -14.04 4.86 -10.35
N ASP A 20 -14.33 4.27 -11.50
CA ASP A 20 -15.32 3.19 -11.60
C ASP A 20 -14.75 1.88 -11.05
N GLY A 21 -15.13 1.52 -9.81
CA GLY A 21 -14.69 0.30 -9.15
C GLY A 21 -13.24 0.28 -8.67
N TRP A 22 -12.57 1.43 -8.62
CA TRP A 22 -11.19 1.53 -8.11
C TRP A 22 -10.96 2.81 -7.29
N ILE A 23 -9.98 2.73 -6.38
CA ILE A 23 -9.42 3.86 -5.65
C ILE A 23 -7.92 3.96 -5.89
N LYS A 24 -7.36 5.17 -5.95
CA LYS A 24 -5.91 5.39 -6.07
C LYS A 24 -5.44 6.29 -4.93
N PRO A 25 -4.49 5.84 -4.08
CA PRO A 25 -3.95 6.67 -3.02
C PRO A 25 -3.07 7.78 -3.59
N TRP A 26 -3.16 8.95 -2.98
CA TRP A 26 -2.28 10.09 -3.28
C TRP A 26 -1.58 10.53 -2.00
N ARG A 27 -0.30 10.90 -2.12
CA ARG A 27 0.48 11.53 -1.04
C ARG A 27 0.35 13.06 -1.02
N LEU A 28 -0.52 13.59 -1.87
CA LEU A 28 -0.94 14.98 -1.95
C LEU A 28 -2.47 15.06 -1.86
N PRO A 29 -3.06 16.23 -1.59
CA PRO A 29 -4.50 16.43 -1.71
C PRO A 29 -4.89 16.49 -3.19
N PHE A 30 -5.36 15.36 -3.75
CA PHE A 30 -5.74 15.19 -5.15
C PHE A 30 -6.67 16.30 -5.68
N PRO A 31 -7.75 16.69 -4.97
CA PRO A 31 -8.62 17.79 -5.44
C PRO A 31 -7.93 19.15 -5.56
N LEU A 32 -6.76 19.31 -4.96
CA LEU A 32 -5.99 20.54 -4.89
C LEU A 32 -4.67 20.47 -5.69
N LEU A 33 -4.47 19.47 -6.56
CA LEU A 33 -3.21 19.32 -7.32
C LEU A 33 -2.82 20.57 -8.10
N LYS A 34 -3.80 21.33 -8.62
CA LYS A 34 -3.56 22.60 -9.32
C LYS A 34 -2.90 23.69 -8.47
N LEU A 35 -2.87 23.53 -7.14
CA LEU A 35 -2.19 24.45 -6.22
C LEU A 35 -0.69 24.14 -6.09
N PHE A 36 -0.23 23.00 -6.61
CA PHE A 36 1.18 22.63 -6.65
C PHE A 36 1.79 23.10 -7.98
N PRO A 37 3.11 23.40 -8.02
CA PRO A 37 3.75 23.81 -9.26
C PRO A 37 3.62 22.72 -10.34
N PRO A 38 3.20 23.06 -11.57
CA PRO A 38 2.89 22.06 -12.59
C PRO A 38 4.13 21.38 -13.19
N ASP A 39 5.29 22.04 -13.18
CA ASP A 39 6.46 21.64 -13.99
C ASP A 39 7.65 21.10 -13.15
N ASP A 40 7.47 20.86 -11.85
CA ASP A 40 8.55 20.39 -10.96
C ASP A 40 8.49 18.88 -10.65
N GLY A 41 7.48 18.19 -11.19
CA GLY A 41 7.28 16.76 -10.98
C GLY A 41 6.71 16.38 -9.60
N ILE A 42 6.33 17.34 -8.74
CA ILE A 42 5.72 17.06 -7.43
C ILE A 42 4.42 16.29 -7.59
N ALA A 43 3.54 16.71 -8.50
CA ALA A 43 2.27 16.01 -8.74
C ALA A 43 2.52 14.56 -9.20
N MET A 44 3.46 14.37 -10.14
CA MET A 44 3.85 13.04 -10.64
C MET A 44 4.36 12.15 -9.49
N ARG A 45 5.25 12.65 -8.63
CA ARG A 45 5.77 11.86 -7.50
C ARG A 45 4.76 11.69 -6.38
N GLY A 46 3.84 12.64 -6.20
CA GLY A 46 2.74 12.56 -5.25
C GLY A 46 1.75 11.45 -5.56
N GLU A 47 1.71 11.00 -6.81
CA GLU A 47 0.92 9.84 -7.25
C GLU A 47 1.57 8.49 -6.90
N ASP A 48 2.90 8.43 -6.76
CA ASP A 48 3.60 7.21 -6.36
C ASP A 48 3.23 6.82 -4.92
N ALA A 49 2.97 5.53 -4.67
CA ALA A 49 2.45 5.03 -3.40
C ALA A 49 3.54 4.78 -2.33
N ALA A 50 4.61 5.59 -2.31
CA ALA A 50 5.72 5.44 -1.36
C ALA A 50 5.27 5.56 0.11
N GLY A 51 5.42 4.48 0.87
CA GLY A 51 5.03 4.42 2.28
C GLY A 51 3.53 4.24 2.51
N VAL A 52 2.73 4.14 1.45
CA VAL A 52 1.31 3.82 1.52
C VAL A 52 1.15 2.32 1.68
N ARG A 53 0.22 1.90 2.54
CA ARG A 53 -0.04 0.49 2.82
C ARG A 53 -1.50 0.24 3.15
N LEU A 54 -1.96 -0.99 2.95
CA LEU A 54 -3.21 -1.49 3.53
C LEU A 54 -2.89 -2.17 4.86
N ARG A 55 -3.64 -1.89 5.93
CA ARG A 55 -3.43 -2.45 7.27
C ARG A 55 -4.71 -3.08 7.82
N PHE A 56 -4.65 -4.35 8.19
CA PHE A 56 -5.82 -5.15 8.60
C PHE A 56 -5.40 -6.34 9.47
N THR A 57 -6.38 -7.00 10.09
CA THR A 57 -6.23 -8.35 10.65
C THR A 57 -7.08 -9.33 9.86
N THR A 58 -6.64 -10.59 9.82
CA THR A 58 -7.33 -11.68 9.12
C THR A 58 -6.86 -13.02 9.67
N ASP A 59 -7.72 -14.02 9.64
CA ASP A 59 -7.36 -15.43 9.82
C ASP A 59 -7.25 -16.17 8.47
N SER A 60 -7.25 -15.42 7.36
CA SER A 60 -7.17 -16.00 6.02
C SER A 60 -5.76 -16.51 5.70
N PRO A 61 -5.62 -17.75 5.20
CA PRO A 61 -4.32 -18.28 4.79
C PRO A 61 -3.85 -17.76 3.42
N ARG A 62 -4.68 -16.96 2.73
CA ARG A 62 -4.38 -16.40 1.42
C ARG A 62 -5.02 -15.03 1.25
N LEU A 63 -4.27 -14.12 0.63
CA LEU A 63 -4.72 -12.78 0.28
C LEU A 63 -4.61 -12.58 -1.23
N GLU A 64 -5.62 -11.94 -1.80
CA GLU A 64 -5.59 -11.48 -3.19
C GLU A 64 -5.93 -10.00 -3.23
N LEU A 65 -4.97 -9.15 -3.60
CA LEU A 65 -5.20 -7.74 -3.83
C LEU A 65 -5.38 -7.50 -5.33
N GLU A 66 -6.60 -7.16 -5.74
CA GLU A 66 -6.90 -6.75 -7.10
C GLU A 66 -6.54 -5.27 -7.30
N VAL A 67 -5.84 -5.01 -8.40
CA VAL A 67 -5.36 -3.69 -8.80
C VAL A 67 -5.60 -3.49 -10.30
N LEU A 68 -5.65 -2.24 -10.73
CA LEU A 68 -5.64 -1.93 -12.16
C LEU A 68 -4.39 -2.51 -12.83
N PRO A 69 -4.51 -3.05 -14.07
CA PRO A 69 -3.39 -3.67 -14.77
C PRO A 69 -2.15 -2.78 -14.85
N VAL A 70 -1.00 -3.34 -14.51
CA VAL A 70 0.25 -2.59 -14.45
C VAL A 70 0.99 -2.64 -15.79
N ARG A 71 1.67 -1.54 -16.16
CA ARG A 71 2.41 -1.45 -17.44
C ARG A 71 3.87 -1.91 -17.36
N GLN A 72 4.39 -2.02 -16.15
CA GLN A 72 5.77 -2.34 -15.82
C GLN A 72 5.73 -3.12 -14.49
N PRO A 73 6.75 -3.94 -14.17
CA PRO A 73 6.77 -4.69 -12.93
C PRO A 73 6.55 -3.79 -11.70
N ARG A 74 5.80 -4.30 -10.72
CA ARG A 74 5.53 -3.63 -9.44
C ARG A 74 5.82 -4.58 -8.29
N LEU A 75 6.58 -4.11 -7.31
CA LEU A 75 6.81 -4.86 -6.08
C LEU A 75 5.77 -4.48 -5.04
N PHE A 76 5.28 -5.48 -4.32
CA PHE A 76 4.43 -5.36 -3.14
C PHE A 76 5.08 -6.15 -2.01
N ASP A 77 5.07 -5.60 -0.80
CA ASP A 77 5.56 -6.32 0.39
C ASP A 77 4.42 -6.65 1.32
N LEU A 78 4.46 -7.83 1.93
CA LEU A 78 3.61 -8.21 3.05
C LEU A 78 4.45 -8.22 4.33
N THR A 79 3.96 -7.56 5.37
CA THR A 79 4.60 -7.53 6.69
C THR A 79 3.64 -7.91 7.81
N ALA A 80 4.14 -8.58 8.85
CA ALA A 80 3.45 -8.82 10.12
C ALA A 80 4.34 -8.36 11.27
N ASP A 81 3.79 -7.67 12.27
CA ASP A 81 4.54 -7.17 13.44
C ASP A 81 5.86 -6.47 13.07
N GLY A 82 5.80 -5.64 12.02
CA GLY A 82 6.95 -4.87 11.52
C GLY A 82 7.98 -5.69 10.73
N GLN A 83 7.88 -7.03 10.71
CA GLN A 83 8.77 -7.91 9.97
C GLN A 83 8.30 -8.13 8.54
N LEU A 84 9.23 -8.15 7.59
CA LEU A 84 8.95 -8.49 6.19
C LEU A 84 8.70 -10.01 6.09
N MET A 85 7.51 -10.40 5.66
CA MET A 85 7.17 -11.80 5.40
C MET A 85 7.48 -12.17 3.95
N ARG A 86 7.03 -11.35 3.00
CA ARG A 86 7.12 -11.68 1.58
C ARG A 86 7.21 -10.43 0.72
N THR A 87 7.89 -10.58 -0.42
CA THR A 87 7.86 -9.61 -1.53
C THR A 87 7.29 -10.34 -2.75
N VAL A 88 6.30 -9.74 -3.40
CA VAL A 88 5.66 -10.24 -4.63
C VAL A 88 5.88 -9.25 -5.75
N THR A 89 6.27 -9.74 -6.92
CA THR A 89 6.32 -8.95 -8.16
C THR A 89 5.04 -9.19 -8.95
N LEU A 90 4.33 -8.11 -9.28
CA LEU A 90 3.24 -8.12 -10.25
C LEU A 90 3.80 -7.76 -11.63
N GLU A 91 3.63 -8.63 -12.61
CA GLU A 91 4.19 -8.46 -13.95
C GLU A 91 3.30 -7.59 -14.85
N PRO A 92 3.84 -7.02 -15.95
CA PRO A 92 3.05 -6.21 -16.87
C PRO A 92 1.83 -6.95 -17.42
N GLY A 93 0.66 -6.33 -17.32
CA GLY A 93 -0.62 -6.89 -17.75
C GLY A 93 -1.39 -7.61 -16.63
N ASP A 94 -0.73 -8.00 -15.54
CA ASP A 94 -1.39 -8.63 -14.40
C ASP A 94 -2.15 -7.61 -13.54
N SER A 95 -3.18 -8.09 -12.86
CA SER A 95 -4.10 -7.30 -12.03
C SER A 95 -4.33 -7.87 -10.63
N VAL A 96 -3.72 -8.99 -10.27
CA VAL A 96 -3.93 -9.62 -8.96
C VAL A 96 -2.59 -9.93 -8.30
N VAL A 97 -2.35 -9.33 -7.15
CA VAL A 97 -1.23 -9.66 -6.27
C VAL A 97 -1.69 -10.76 -5.33
N VAL A 98 -1.03 -11.92 -5.38
CA VAL A 98 -1.35 -13.07 -4.52
C VAL A 98 -0.28 -13.21 -3.45
N PHE A 99 -0.72 -13.28 -2.19
CA PHE A 99 0.09 -13.77 -1.09
C PHE A 99 -0.50 -15.10 -0.62
N ASP A 100 0.16 -16.19 -1.00
CA ASP A 100 -0.10 -17.54 -0.56
C ASP A 100 1.09 -18.09 0.24
N ASP A 101 0.80 -19.06 1.10
CA ASP A 101 1.72 -19.76 2.00
C ASP A 101 2.21 -18.98 3.23
N ASP A 102 1.92 -19.56 4.41
CA ASP A 102 2.39 -19.15 5.74
C ASP A 102 1.97 -17.74 6.18
N LEU A 103 0.65 -17.46 6.11
CA LEU A 103 0.04 -16.23 6.62
C LEU A 103 -0.43 -16.34 8.09
N SER A 104 0.03 -17.35 8.82
CA SER A 104 -0.32 -17.49 10.24
C SER A 104 0.38 -16.38 11.03
N THR A 105 -0.41 -15.51 11.64
CA THR A 105 0.08 -14.29 12.30
C THR A 105 -0.30 -14.19 13.77
N ASP A 106 -0.93 -15.21 14.36
CA ASP A 106 -1.50 -15.13 15.72
C ASP A 106 -2.35 -13.86 15.94
N ASP A 107 -3.17 -13.50 14.94
CA ASP A 107 -3.97 -12.26 14.85
C ASP A 107 -3.15 -10.95 14.80
N ALA A 108 -1.83 -11.01 14.57
CA ALA A 108 -1.01 -9.83 14.37
C ALA A 108 -1.46 -9.01 13.13
N PRO A 109 -1.43 -7.67 13.20
CA PRO A 109 -1.75 -6.82 12.07
C PRO A 109 -0.85 -7.09 10.86
N LEU A 110 -1.49 -7.38 9.72
CA LEU A 110 -0.83 -7.46 8.43
C LEU A 110 -0.79 -6.08 7.77
N GLU A 111 0.28 -5.83 7.02
CA GLU A 111 0.38 -4.67 6.14
C GLU A 111 0.82 -5.08 4.73
N ILE A 112 0.04 -4.69 3.72
CA ILE A 112 0.45 -4.77 2.30
C ILE A 112 1.00 -3.40 1.90
N TRP A 113 2.33 -3.32 1.72
CA TRP A 113 3.01 -2.10 1.29
C TRP A 113 2.98 -1.96 -0.22
N LEU A 114 2.53 -0.79 -0.68
CA LEU A 114 2.28 -0.50 -2.09
C LEU A 114 3.55 -0.01 -2.82
N PRO A 115 3.61 -0.09 -4.16
CA PRO A 115 4.82 0.26 -4.93
C PRO A 115 5.34 1.68 -4.62
N ASN A 116 6.59 1.80 -4.20
CA ASN A 116 7.15 3.09 -3.78
C ASN A 116 7.61 4.00 -4.94
N THR A 117 7.66 3.47 -6.16
CA THR A 117 8.15 4.16 -7.35
C THR A 117 7.07 4.37 -8.41
N HIS A 118 5.83 3.98 -8.10
CA HIS A 118 4.76 3.97 -9.08
C HIS A 118 3.38 4.19 -8.44
N PRO A 119 2.41 4.72 -9.21
CA PRO A 119 1.01 4.72 -8.82
C PRO A 119 0.41 3.33 -8.90
N VAL A 120 -0.62 3.08 -8.09
CA VAL A 120 -1.40 1.83 -8.09
C VAL A 120 -2.88 2.14 -7.86
N GLY A 121 -3.75 1.72 -8.78
CA GLY A 121 -5.20 1.75 -8.56
C GLY A 121 -5.63 0.44 -7.92
N LEU A 122 -6.28 0.49 -6.75
CA LEU A 122 -6.74 -0.65 -5.97
C LEU A 122 -8.23 -0.88 -6.24
N GLN A 123 -8.64 -2.14 -6.38
CA GLN A 123 -10.03 -2.52 -6.65
C GLN A 123 -10.65 -3.28 -5.48
N GLU A 124 -10.01 -4.35 -5.01
CA GLU A 124 -10.54 -5.18 -3.93
C GLU A 124 -9.43 -5.93 -3.20
N LEU A 125 -9.59 -6.16 -1.89
CA LEU A 125 -8.81 -7.13 -1.13
C LEU A 125 -9.70 -8.33 -0.80
N ARG A 126 -9.36 -9.50 -1.33
CA ARG A 126 -10.08 -10.75 -1.09
C ARG A 126 -9.33 -11.65 -0.12
N VAL A 127 -10.12 -12.33 0.70
CA VAL A 127 -9.72 -13.40 1.61
C VAL A 127 -10.47 -14.68 1.25
N VAL A 128 -9.97 -15.84 1.68
CA VAL A 128 -10.67 -17.12 1.55
C VAL A 128 -12.08 -17.04 2.15
N ALA A 129 -13.05 -17.65 1.47
CA ALA A 129 -14.44 -17.63 1.92
C ALA A 129 -14.60 -18.13 3.37
N GLY A 130 -15.25 -17.32 4.21
CA GLY A 130 -15.46 -17.59 5.62
C GLY A 130 -14.36 -17.07 6.55
N ALA A 131 -13.22 -16.60 6.02
CA ALA A 131 -12.21 -15.91 6.80
C ALA A 131 -12.66 -14.48 7.17
N ARG A 132 -12.15 -13.98 8.30
CA ARG A 132 -12.33 -12.60 8.75
C ARG A 132 -11.39 -11.67 7.99
N LEU A 133 -11.85 -10.45 7.75
CA LEU A 133 -11.02 -9.33 7.31
C LEU A 133 -11.52 -8.11 8.06
N GLU A 134 -10.66 -7.49 8.87
CA GLU A 134 -11.06 -6.40 9.76
C GLU A 134 -10.05 -5.25 9.72
N PRO A 135 -10.50 -3.98 9.68
CA PRO A 135 -9.60 -2.85 9.84
C PRO A 135 -8.99 -2.84 11.24
N VAL A 136 -7.71 -2.47 11.34
CA VAL A 136 -7.02 -2.33 12.64
C VAL A 136 -6.32 -0.99 12.74
N ALA A 137 -6.66 -0.24 13.79
CA ALA A 137 -6.09 1.07 14.02
C ALA A 137 -4.57 1.00 14.25
N ASP A 138 -3.81 1.84 13.53
CA ASP A 138 -2.40 2.07 13.83
C ASP A 138 -2.26 3.04 15.00
N ARG A 139 -1.75 2.55 16.13
CA ARG A 139 -1.53 3.35 17.34
C ARG A 139 -0.15 4.01 17.39
N ARG A 140 0.71 3.75 16.40
CA ARG A 140 2.03 4.37 16.30
C ARG A 140 1.90 5.87 16.07
N LEU A 141 2.95 6.62 16.43
CA LEU A 141 3.00 8.05 16.19
C LEU A 141 3.00 8.34 14.68
N LYS A 142 2.23 9.35 14.27
CA LYS A 142 2.26 9.85 12.89
C LYS A 142 3.54 10.66 12.67
N TRP A 143 4.32 10.26 11.68
CA TRP A 143 5.54 10.95 11.29
C TRP A 143 5.49 11.31 9.81
N ILE A 144 5.75 12.58 9.51
CA ILE A 144 5.81 13.11 8.15
C ILE A 144 7.29 13.31 7.80
N THR A 145 7.70 12.70 6.69
CA THR A 145 9.02 12.96 6.09
C THR A 145 8.84 13.76 4.81
N TYR A 146 9.63 14.83 4.68
CA TYR A 146 9.70 15.65 3.46
C TYR A 146 11.16 15.72 3.04
N GLY A 147 11.41 15.52 1.74
CA GLY A 147 12.77 15.43 1.23
C GLY A 147 12.79 15.02 -0.23
N SER A 148 13.96 14.58 -0.66
CA SER A 148 14.27 14.36 -2.07
C SER A 148 13.98 12.92 -2.51
N SER A 149 14.54 12.54 -3.67
CA SER A 149 14.59 11.17 -4.16
C SER A 149 15.15 10.16 -3.15
N ILE A 150 15.99 10.60 -2.19
CA ILE A 150 16.49 9.77 -1.09
C ILE A 150 15.34 9.38 -0.15
N SER A 151 14.42 10.29 0.14
CA SER A 151 13.20 10.02 0.90
C SER A 151 12.19 9.22 0.09
N GLN A 152 12.11 9.46 -1.22
CA GLN A 152 11.30 8.64 -2.15
C GLN A 152 11.79 7.19 -2.23
N CYS A 153 13.08 6.95 -1.96
CA CYS A 153 13.70 5.64 -1.93
C CYS A 153 13.57 4.87 -3.25
N GLY A 154 13.77 5.54 -4.40
CA GLY A 154 13.59 4.90 -5.71
C GLY A 154 14.48 3.67 -5.98
N ALA A 155 15.58 3.54 -5.24
CA ALA A 155 16.51 2.40 -5.30
C ALA A 155 16.37 1.42 -4.12
N ALA A 156 15.32 1.54 -3.29
CA ALA A 156 15.08 0.56 -2.23
C ALA A 156 14.79 -0.83 -2.84
N HIS A 157 15.20 -1.88 -2.11
CA HIS A 157 15.02 -3.26 -2.55
C HIS A 157 13.54 -3.64 -2.75
N SER A 158 12.63 -3.08 -1.95
CA SER A 158 11.18 -3.27 -2.05
C SER A 158 10.44 -2.22 -1.18
N PRO A 159 9.10 -2.08 -1.31
CA PRO A 159 8.33 -1.02 -0.67
C PRO A 159 8.49 -0.84 0.85
N ALA A 160 8.50 -1.92 1.63
CA ALA A 160 8.64 -1.88 3.08
C ALA A 160 10.09 -1.63 3.53
N ARG A 161 11.06 -1.71 2.59
CA ARG A 161 12.50 -1.50 2.82
C ARG A 161 12.98 -0.10 2.42
N THR A 162 12.07 0.85 2.29
CA THR A 162 12.38 2.28 2.24
C THR A 162 12.83 2.74 3.64
N TRP A 163 13.77 3.68 3.76
CA TRP A 163 14.24 4.11 5.09
C TRP A 163 13.11 4.69 5.98
N PRO A 164 12.10 5.42 5.46
CA PRO A 164 10.96 5.82 6.29
C PRO A 164 10.11 4.63 6.71
N GLY A 165 9.91 3.65 5.81
CA GLY A 165 9.16 2.42 6.08
C GLY A 165 9.82 1.54 7.15
N VAL A 166 11.15 1.41 7.12
CA VAL A 166 11.91 0.70 8.15
C VAL A 166 11.73 1.36 9.52
N VAL A 167 11.97 2.67 9.62
CA VAL A 167 11.85 3.39 10.90
C VAL A 167 10.41 3.40 11.43
N ALA A 168 9.40 3.44 10.56
CA ALA A 168 7.99 3.36 10.95
C ALA A 168 7.59 1.98 11.52
N ARG A 169 8.29 0.92 11.13
CA ARG A 169 8.03 -0.46 11.60
C ARG A 169 8.80 -0.81 12.87
N ASP A 170 9.96 -0.22 13.09
CA ASP A 170 10.86 -0.53 14.23
C ASP A 170 10.41 0.09 15.58
N ARG A 171 9.18 0.62 15.71
CA ARG A 171 8.73 1.38 16.89
C ARG A 171 7.34 1.00 17.38
#